data_AF-A0A817N4E0-F1
#
_entry.id   AF-A0A817N4E0-F1
#
_cell.length_a   1.000
_cell.length_b   1.000
_cell.length_c   1.000
_cell.angle_alpha   90.00
_cell.angle_beta   90.00
_cell.angle_gamma   90.00
#
_symmetry.space_group_name_H-M   'P 1'
#
loop_
_entity.id
_entity.type
_entity.pdbx_description
1 polymer ?
#
loop_
_entity_poly.entity_id
_entity_poly.type
_entity_poly.pdbx_seq_one_letter_code
_entity_poly.pdbx_strand_id
1 'polypeptide(L)'
;RFHHHQIFSITCRLAHILPLNNDNDQLTWPDDATNQFLAVLKQVIPEIELLSFTTNGCFQTNLFVMNSGQHVCVNDYMIHIKMAKPILNTTNINDDRQNCIQ
;
A
#
# COMPACT_ATOMS: atom_id res chain seq x y z
N ARG A 1 32.95 -19.48 -0.47
CA ARG A 1 31.64 -20.16 -0.38
C ARG A 1 30.57 -19.11 -0.64
N PHE A 2 29.86 -19.18 -1.76
CA PHE A 2 28.75 -18.26 -2.04
C PHE A 2 27.54 -18.71 -1.22
N HIS A 3 27.06 -17.87 -0.31
CA HIS A 3 25.84 -18.13 0.44
C HIS A 3 24.65 -17.98 -0.52
N HIS A 4 23.95 -19.08 -0.80
CA HIS A 4 22.68 -19.08 -1.52
C HIS A 4 21.63 -18.40 -0.63
N HIS A 5 21.44 -17.09 -0.80
CA HIS A 5 20.33 -16.38 -0.19
C HIS A 5 19.17 -16.43 -1.18
N GLN A 6 18.10 -17.14 -0.82
CA GLN A 6 16.85 -17.07 -1.57
C GLN A 6 16.28 -15.66 -1.37
N ILE A 7 16.24 -14.89 -2.45
CA ILE A 7 15.56 -13.59 -2.49
C ILE A 7 14.08 -13.91 -2.70
N PHE A 8 13.27 -13.69 -1.67
CA PHE A 8 11.83 -13.76 -1.78
C PHE A 8 11.30 -12.35 -2.07
N SER A 9 10.57 -12.21 -3.17
CA SER A 9 9.80 -11.01 -3.49
C SER A 9 8.33 -11.34 -3.30
N ILE A 10 7.64 -10.50 -2.54
CA ILE A 10 6.19 -10.60 -2.33
C ILE A 10 5.53 -9.36 -2.94
N THR A 11 4.43 -9.57 -3.64
CA THR A 11 3.62 -8.49 -4.19
C THR A 11 2.61 -8.04 -3.15
N CYS A 12 2.57 -6.75 -2.85
CA CYS A 12 1.70 -6.18 -1.83
C CYS A 12 0.92 -4.97 -2.38
N ARG A 13 -0.26 -4.72 -1.81
CA ARG A 13 -1.03 -3.48 -1.95
C ARG A 13 -1.37 -2.93 -0.56
N LEU A 14 -1.43 -1.61 -0.45
CA LEU A 14 -1.91 -0.98 0.76
C LEU A 14 -3.41 -1.26 0.93
N ALA A 15 -3.78 -1.78 2.09
CA ALA A 15 -5.16 -2.08 2.43
C ALA A 15 -5.99 -0.81 2.67
N HIS A 16 -7.28 -0.89 2.36
CA HIS A 16 -8.29 0.12 2.68
C HIS A 16 -8.07 1.53 2.10
N ILE A 17 -7.16 1.70 1.13
CA ILE A 17 -6.90 3.00 0.49
C ILE A 17 -6.94 2.90 -1.03
N LEU A 18 -7.29 4.01 -1.69
CA LEU A 18 -7.30 4.17 -3.15
C LEU A 18 -6.62 5.48 -3.57
N PRO A 19 -6.11 5.56 -4.81
CA PRO A 19 -5.70 6.83 -5.38
C PRO A 19 -6.87 7.81 -5.45
N LEU A 20 -6.56 9.11 -5.44
CA LEU A 20 -7.57 10.17 -5.50
C LEU A 20 -8.28 10.23 -6.85
N ASN A 21 -7.58 9.89 -7.94
CA ASN A 21 -8.09 10.05 -9.29
C ASN A 21 -9.35 9.21 -9.55
N ASN A 22 -10.27 9.80 -10.32
CA ASN A 22 -11.55 9.22 -10.71
C ASN A 22 -11.75 9.25 -12.24
N ASP A 23 -10.73 9.60 -13.01
CA ASP A 23 -10.85 9.72 -14.46
C ASP A 23 -10.90 8.32 -15.09
N ASN A 24 -12.08 7.93 -15.55
CA ASN A 24 -12.36 6.80 -16.44
C ASN A 24 -11.81 5.43 -16.00
N ASP A 25 -12.27 4.94 -14.84
CA ASP A 25 -12.07 3.57 -14.32
C ASP A 25 -10.60 3.10 -14.14
N GLN A 26 -9.60 3.93 -14.46
CA GLN A 26 -8.19 3.63 -14.23
C GLN A 26 -7.73 4.18 -12.90
N LEU A 27 -7.59 3.29 -11.93
CA LEU A 27 -7.02 3.59 -10.61
C LEU A 27 -5.50 3.72 -10.74
N THR A 28 -5.04 4.92 -11.06
CA THR A 28 -3.62 5.25 -11.15
C THR A 28 -3.22 6.16 -9.99
N TRP A 29 -2.11 5.82 -9.34
CA TRP A 29 -1.54 6.65 -8.28
C TRP A 29 -0.84 7.88 -8.88
N PRO A 30 -1.18 9.10 -8.43
CA PRO A 30 -0.44 10.30 -8.82
C PRO A 30 1.03 10.22 -8.39
N ASP A 31 1.93 10.81 -9.17
CA ASP A 31 3.36 10.84 -8.88
C ASP A 31 3.66 11.42 -7.49
N ASP A 32 2.97 12.50 -7.10
CA ASP A 32 3.13 13.12 -5.78
C ASP A 32 2.80 12.15 -4.64
N ALA A 33 1.74 11.34 -4.79
CA ALA A 33 1.37 10.34 -3.79
C ALA A 33 2.43 9.22 -3.71
N THR A 34 2.91 8.75 -4.86
CA THR A 34 3.98 7.74 -4.94
C THR A 34 5.29 8.25 -4.33
N ASN A 35 5.68 9.48 -4.66
CA ASN A 35 6.88 10.11 -4.13
C ASN A 35 6.81 10.29 -2.61
N GLN A 36 5.65 10.70 -2.09
CA GLN A 36 5.46 10.86 -0.66
C GLN A 36 5.51 9.51 0.07
N PHE A 37 4.87 8.48 -0.49
CA PHE A 37 4.96 7.12 0.03
C PHE A 37 6.42 6.62 0.09
N LEU A 38 7.18 6.79 -0.98
CA LEU A 38 8.60 6.42 -1.02
C LEU A 38 9.44 7.24 -0.05
N ALA A 39 9.12 8.52 0.17
CA ALA A 39 9.83 9.37 1.12
C ALA A 39 9.65 8.88 2.57
N VAL A 40 8.46 8.38 2.91
CA VAL A 40 8.20 7.74 4.22
C VAL A 40 9.05 6.48 4.38
N LEU A 41 9.07 5.60 3.37
CA LEU A 41 9.79 4.32 3.45
C LEU A 41 11.32 4.44 3.36
N LYS A 42 11.86 5.49 2.73
CA LYS A 42 13.31 5.69 2.62
C LYS A 42 13.99 5.99 3.94
N GLN A 43 13.25 6.49 4.93
CA GLN A 43 13.82 6.98 6.18
C GLN A 43 13.93 5.88 7.25
N VAL A 44 13.21 4.77 7.09
CA VAL A 44 12.98 3.77 8.15
C VAL A 44 12.67 2.40 7.55
N ILE A 45 12.93 1.33 8.30
CA ILE A 45 12.48 -0.02 7.94
C ILE A 45 11.02 -0.16 8.38
N PRO A 46 10.06 -0.36 7.46
CA PRO A 46 8.66 -0.52 7.83
C PRO A 46 8.40 -1.92 8.42
N GLU A 47 7.47 -1.97 9.36
CA GLU A 47 6.80 -3.21 9.77
C GLU A 47 5.60 -3.46 8.85
N ILE A 48 5.39 -4.72 8.47
CA ILE A 48 4.34 -5.12 7.53
C ILE A 48 3.38 -6.08 8.22
N GLU A 49 2.10 -5.71 8.25
CA GLU A 49 1.02 -6.60 8.65
C GLU A 49 0.31 -7.12 7.40
N LEU A 50 0.34 -8.45 7.20
CA LEU A 50 -0.35 -9.12 6.10
C LEU A 50 -1.81 -9.42 6.52
N LEU A 51 -2.78 -8.86 5.80
CA LEU A 51 -4.20 -9.00 6.16
C LEU A 51 -4.88 -10.12 5.39
N SER A 52 -4.78 -10.08 4.07
CA SER A 52 -5.46 -11.02 3.17
C SER A 52 -4.63 -11.25 1.91
N PHE A 53 -4.89 -12.35 1.22
CA PHE A 53 -4.29 -12.67 -0.07
C PHE A 53 -5.37 -12.66 -1.14
N THR A 54 -5.19 -11.82 -2.16
CA THR A 54 -6.17 -11.63 -3.24
C THR A 54 -5.98 -12.66 -4.34
N THR A 55 -7.02 -12.89 -5.14
CA THR A 55 -7.01 -13.89 -6.22
C THR A 55 -5.96 -13.58 -7.32
N ASN A 56 -5.58 -12.31 -7.46
CA ASN A 56 -4.52 -11.86 -8.37
C ASN A 56 -3.09 -12.04 -7.81
N GLY A 57 -2.93 -12.72 -6.67
CA GLY A 57 -1.62 -13.08 -6.12
C GLY A 57 -0.94 -11.98 -5.30
N CYS A 58 -1.72 -11.06 -4.72
CA CYS A 58 -1.24 -9.87 -4.05
C CYS A 58 -1.68 -9.85 -2.58
N PHE A 59 -0.81 -9.46 -1.67
CA PHE A 59 -1.18 -9.30 -0.26
C PHE A 59 -1.78 -7.93 -0.02
N GLN A 60 -2.96 -7.85 0.61
CA GLN A 60 -3.40 -6.61 1.24
C GLN A 60 -2.66 -6.43 2.56
N THR A 61 -2.09 -5.23 2.76
CA THR A 61 -1.16 -4.98 3.87
C THR A 61 -1.42 -3.64 4.55
N ASN A 62 -1.19 -3.61 5.86
CA ASN A 62 -0.92 -2.37 6.57
C ASN A 62 0.60 -2.22 6.70
N LEU A 63 1.09 -1.02 6.38
CA LEU A 63 2.48 -0.66 6.61
C LEU A 63 2.57 0.26 7.81
N PHE A 64 3.53 -0.02 8.69
CA PHE A 64 3.77 0.78 9.88
C PHE A 64 5.21 1.24 9.93
N VAL A 65 5.40 2.47 10.40
CA VAL A 65 6.71 3.07 10.61
C VAL A 65 6.83 3.65 12.00
N MET A 66 8.02 3.58 12.58
CA MET A 66 8.32 4.24 13.84
C MET A 66 8.76 5.68 13.57
N ASN A 67 8.00 6.66 14.03
CA ASN A 67 8.36 8.08 13.96
C ASN A 67 8.33 8.69 15.36
N SER A 68 9.48 9.19 15.84
CA SER A 68 9.59 9.86 17.15
C SER A 68 9.04 9.01 18.31
N GLY A 69 9.20 7.69 18.25
CA GLY A 69 8.71 6.74 19.25
C GLY A 69 7.23 6.39 19.14
N GLN A 70 6.53 6.89 18.12
CA GLN A 70 5.15 6.54 17.81
C GLN A 70 5.07 5.62 16.60
N HIS A 71 4.18 4.64 16.69
CA HIS A 71 3.89 3.73 15.59
C HIS A 71 2.83 4.37 14.69
N VAL A 72 3.18 4.62 13.44
CA VAL A 72 2.34 5.34 12.47
C VAL A 72 1.97 4.38 11.35
N CYS A 73 0.67 4.17 11.15
CA CYS A 73 0.14 3.49 9.98
C CYS A 73 0.32 4.37 8.74
N VAL A 74 1.12 3.91 7.78
CA VAL A 74 1.40 4.61 6.53
C VAL A 74 0.12 4.74 5.70
N ASN A 75 -0.77 3.74 5.72
CA ASN A 75 -2.04 3.77 5.01
C ASN A 75 -2.90 4.96 5.48
N ASP A 76 -3.05 5.11 6.79
CA ASP A 76 -3.81 6.21 7.40
C ASP A 76 -3.13 7.56 7.20
N TYR A 77 -1.79 7.58 7.28
CA TYR A 77 -1.01 8.77 6.98
C TYR A 77 -1.28 9.28 5.56
N MET A 78 -1.26 8.41 4.56
CA MET A 78 -1.52 8.79 3.16
C MET A 78 -2.94 9.36 2.96
N ILE A 79 -3.94 8.84 3.69
CA ILE A 79 -5.28 9.43 3.73
C ILE A 79 -5.26 10.80 4.40
N HIS A 80 -4.60 10.91 5.57
CA HIS A 80 -4.55 12.12 6.38
C HIS A 80 -3.97 13.31 5.60
N ILE A 81 -2.88 13.07 4.85
CA ILE A 81 -2.25 14.10 4.00
C ILE A 81 -2.97 14.32 2.66
N LYS A 82 -4.13 13.69 2.45
CA LYS A 82 -4.93 13.78 1.22
C LYS A 82 -4.16 13.34 -0.03
N MET A 83 -3.35 12.29 0.08
CA MET A 83 -2.72 11.62 -1.07
C MET A 83 -3.44 10.31 -1.45
N ALA A 84 -4.37 9.86 -0.60
CA ALA A 84 -5.24 8.73 -0.85
C ALA A 84 -6.64 9.00 -0.30
N LYS A 85 -7.63 8.21 -0.73
CA LYS A 85 -8.98 8.16 -0.15
C LYS A 85 -9.23 6.80 0.50
N PRO A 86 -10.00 6.74 1.60
CA PRO A 86 -10.35 5.46 2.21
C PRO A 86 -11.31 4.68 1.32
N ILE A 87 -11.22 3.35 1.33
CA ILE A 87 -12.24 2.46 0.78
C ILE A 87 -13.42 2.47 1.77
N LEU A 88 -14.46 3.24 1.48
CA LEU A 88 -15.71 3.19 2.23
C LEU A 88 -16.45 1.93 1.81
N ASN A 89 -16.70 1.01 2.75
CA ASN A 89 -17.49 -0.21 2.54
C ASN A 89 -18.89 0.15 1.99
N THR A 90 -19.01 0.21 0.67
CA THR A 90 -20.27 0.12 -0.05
C THR A 90 -20.33 -1.29 -0.60
N THR A 91 -21.16 -2.09 0.05
CA THR A 91 -21.61 -3.45 -0.29
C THR A 91 -21.31 -3.95 -1.71
N ASN A 92 -20.66 -5.12 -1.78
CA ASN A 92 -20.53 -6.01 -2.96
C ASN A 92 -19.90 -5.41 -4.23
N ILE A 93 -18.57 -5.34 -4.26
CA ILE A 93 -17.85 -5.39 -5.53
C ILE A 93 -16.67 -6.36 -5.33
N ASN A 94 -16.65 -7.43 -6.13
CA ASN A 94 -15.50 -8.34 -6.25
C ASN A 94 -14.23 -7.50 -6.45
N ASP A 95 -13.39 -7.46 -5.40
CA ASP A 95 -12.22 -6.61 -5.20
C ASP A 95 -11.00 -7.10 -6.04
N ASP A 96 -11.29 -7.71 -7.20
CA ASP A 96 -10.33 -8.33 -8.13
C ASP A 96 -9.93 -7.37 -9.27
N ARG A 97 -10.52 -6.16 -9.35
CA ARG A 97 -10.28 -5.21 -10.46
C ARG A 97 -9.24 -4.13 -10.18
N GLN A 98 -8.45 -4.24 -9.12
CA GLN A 98 -7.45 -3.23 -8.78
C GLN A 98 -6.05 -3.81 -8.94
N ASN A 99 -5.40 -3.40 -10.03
CA ASN A 99 -4.06 -3.82 -10.40
C ASN A 99 -3.07 -3.46 -9.29
N CYS A 100 -2.27 -4.43 -8.85
CA CYS A 100 -1.15 -4.15 -7.96
C CYS A 100 -0.11 -3.35 -8.75
N ILE A 101 0.43 -2.30 -8.12
CA ILE A 101 1.54 -1.53 -8.68
C ILE A 101 2.71 -2.52 -8.79
N GLN A 102 3.16 -2.78 -10.01
CA GLN A 102 4.34 -3.59 -10.30
C GLN A 102 5.61 -2.77 -10.20
#